data_AF-A0A6M2DBH4-F1
#
_entry.id   AF-A0A6M2DBH4-F1
#
_cell.length_a   1.000
_cell.length_b   1.000
_cell.length_c   1.000
_cell.angle_alpha   90.00
_cell.angle_beta   90.00
_cell.angle_gamma   90.00
#
_symmetry.space_group_name_H-M   'P 1'
#
loop_
_entity.id
_entity.type
_entity.pdbx_description
1 polymer ?
#
loop_
_entity_poly.entity_id
_entity_poly.type
_entity_poly.pdbx_seq_one_letter_code
_entity_poly.pdbx_strand_id
1 'polypeptide(L)'
;LKSHKGDVEDMHRAVMATYYHITSNDSESNHSLCPTGPDSWCRQNAAAAKGEPTPRHHYNLPQHVCKALLPVYERLSEKGLLERCQRGKTQNSNESLHSVIWALTPKQRHASLFAVEAAVAEAVMKFNCGNLRTSTGILDELNLNATLPSIRRMTERDRRRVADSNRKRASSEKVQQALKKRHRSAKHQSDYVPGGY
;
A
#
# COMPACT_ATOMS: atom_id res chain seq x y z
N LEU A 1 3.15 -10.47 -1.20
CA LEU A 1 1.92 -10.37 -0.38
C LEU A 1 0.64 -10.50 -1.19
N LYS A 2 0.34 -9.61 -2.16
CA LYS A 2 -0.93 -9.67 -2.92
C LYS A 2 -1.17 -10.99 -3.66
N SER A 3 -0.10 -11.64 -4.10
CA SER A 3 -0.15 -12.93 -4.80
C SER A 3 -0.41 -14.14 -3.89
N HIS A 4 -0.26 -13.98 -2.57
CA HIS A 4 -0.52 -14.99 -1.55
C HIS A 4 -1.75 -14.61 -0.71
N LYS A 5 -2.74 -13.94 -1.34
CA LYS A 5 -3.94 -13.46 -0.65
C LYS A 5 -4.67 -14.62 0.03
N GLY A 6 -4.94 -14.49 1.32
CA GLY A 6 -5.60 -15.51 2.13
C GLY A 6 -4.66 -16.56 2.72
N ASP A 7 -3.36 -16.53 2.39
CA ASP A 7 -2.37 -17.44 2.93
C ASP A 7 -1.27 -16.64 3.68
N VAL A 8 -1.34 -16.66 5.01
CA VAL A 8 -0.40 -15.93 5.87
C VAL A 8 0.98 -16.58 5.87
N GLU A 9 1.06 -17.90 5.77
CA GLU A 9 2.34 -18.62 5.80
C GLU A 9 3.13 -18.32 4.52
N ASP A 10 2.48 -18.36 3.37
CA ASP A 10 3.09 -17.99 2.11
C ASP A 10 3.47 -16.50 2.06
N MET A 11 2.66 -15.63 2.67
CA MET A 11 3.03 -14.22 2.85
C MET A 11 4.31 -14.07 3.68
N HIS A 12 4.41 -14.77 4.81
CA HIS A 12 5.59 -14.78 5.67
C HIS A 12 6.82 -15.27 4.90
N ARG A 13 6.70 -16.43 4.23
CA ARG A 13 7.76 -17.01 3.40
C ARG A 13 8.21 -16.05 2.31
N ALA A 14 7.28 -15.39 1.62
CA ALA A 14 7.60 -14.43 0.58
C ALA A 14 8.35 -13.19 1.12
N VAL A 15 7.97 -12.67 2.30
CA VAL A 15 8.72 -11.56 2.94
C VAL A 15 10.13 -12.01 3.28
N MET A 16 10.29 -13.14 3.97
CA MET A 16 11.61 -13.66 4.35
C MET A 16 12.45 -14.07 3.14
N ALA A 17 11.84 -14.53 2.05
CA ALA A 17 12.52 -14.81 0.80
C ALA A 17 13.25 -13.58 0.26
N THR A 18 12.64 -12.39 0.37
CA THR A 18 13.30 -11.16 -0.09
C THR A 18 14.51 -10.80 0.77
N TYR A 19 14.45 -11.01 2.10
CA TYR A 19 15.61 -10.84 2.98
C TYR A 19 16.78 -11.74 2.57
N TYR A 20 16.52 -13.05 2.47
CA TYR A 20 17.58 -14.01 2.10
C TYR A 20 18.11 -13.74 0.69
N HIS A 21 17.25 -13.34 -0.24
CA HIS A 21 17.68 -13.00 -1.59
C HIS A 21 18.62 -11.79 -1.64
N ILE A 22 18.32 -10.70 -0.91
CA ILE A 22 19.17 -9.49 -0.93
C ILE A 22 20.44 -9.62 -0.10
N THR A 23 20.47 -10.54 0.88
CA THR A 23 21.63 -10.78 1.74
C THR A 23 22.53 -11.90 1.21
N SER A 24 22.06 -12.68 0.24
CA SER A 24 22.84 -13.71 -0.45
C SER A 24 23.96 -13.10 -1.28
N ASN A 25 25.11 -13.76 -1.26
CA ASN A 25 26.28 -13.44 -2.08
C ASN A 25 26.92 -14.73 -2.63
N ASP A 26 27.98 -14.60 -3.42
CA ASP A 26 28.63 -15.74 -4.07
C ASP A 26 29.31 -16.71 -3.07
N SER A 27 29.61 -16.27 -1.84
CA SER A 27 30.17 -17.11 -0.77
C SER A 27 29.09 -17.72 0.13
N GLU A 28 28.08 -16.93 0.50
CA GLU A 28 26.95 -17.32 1.35
C GLU A 28 25.64 -17.10 0.58
N SER A 29 25.17 -18.15 -0.08
CA SER A 29 23.96 -18.11 -0.93
C SER A 29 22.77 -18.78 -0.23
N ASN A 30 21.64 -18.09 -0.17
CA ASN A 30 20.39 -18.62 0.38
C ASN A 30 19.17 -18.19 -0.46
N HIS A 31 18.71 -19.10 -1.32
CA HIS A 31 17.49 -18.92 -2.14
C HIS A 31 16.40 -19.94 -1.78
N SER A 32 16.48 -20.55 -0.60
CA SER A 32 15.60 -21.64 -0.16
C SER A 32 14.12 -21.25 -0.05
N LEU A 33 13.85 -19.97 0.27
CA LEU A 33 12.48 -19.44 0.34
C LEU A 33 12.04 -18.75 -0.95
N CYS A 34 12.94 -18.55 -1.91
CA CYS A 34 12.56 -17.99 -3.20
C CYS A 34 11.71 -19.00 -3.98
N PRO A 35 10.81 -18.54 -4.87
CA PRO A 35 10.06 -19.45 -5.73
C PRO A 35 11.02 -20.27 -6.60
N THR A 36 10.58 -21.45 -6.98
CA THR A 36 11.31 -22.38 -7.85
C THR A 36 10.72 -22.38 -9.25
N GLY A 37 11.41 -23.04 -10.19
CA GLY A 37 10.99 -23.14 -11.58
C GLY A 37 11.66 -22.12 -12.51
N PRO A 38 11.58 -22.35 -13.83
CA PRO A 38 12.30 -21.57 -14.86
C PRO A 38 11.91 -20.08 -14.88
N ASP A 39 10.83 -19.74 -14.19
CA ASP A 39 10.27 -18.40 -14.15
C ASP A 39 10.03 -17.89 -12.74
N SER A 40 10.80 -18.43 -11.82
CA SER A 40 11.14 -17.71 -10.61
C SER A 40 11.74 -16.35 -10.95
N TRP A 41 11.31 -15.31 -10.23
CA TRP A 41 12.02 -14.03 -10.22
C TRP A 41 13.44 -14.17 -9.65
N CYS A 42 13.69 -15.19 -8.82
CA CYS A 42 15.02 -15.50 -8.34
C CYS A 42 15.84 -16.15 -9.46
N ARG A 43 16.77 -15.37 -10.01
CA ARG A 43 17.63 -15.80 -11.13
C ARG A 43 18.44 -17.06 -10.82
N GLN A 44 18.81 -17.29 -9.56
CA GLN A 44 19.51 -18.50 -9.14
C GLN A 44 18.63 -19.74 -9.31
N ASN A 45 17.41 -19.71 -8.74
CA ASN A 45 16.47 -20.82 -8.84
C ASN A 45 15.95 -21.02 -10.28
N ALA A 46 15.80 -19.93 -11.03
CA ALA A 46 15.41 -19.99 -12.44
C ALA A 46 16.49 -20.64 -13.31
N ALA A 47 17.76 -20.27 -13.14
CA ALA A 47 18.87 -20.88 -13.86
C ALA A 47 19.00 -22.37 -13.54
N ALA A 48 18.92 -22.73 -12.24
CA ALA A 48 18.93 -24.13 -11.81
C ALA A 48 17.81 -24.95 -12.45
N ALA A 49 16.59 -24.39 -12.55
CA ALA A 49 15.46 -25.07 -13.19
C ALA A 49 15.61 -25.20 -14.72
N LYS A 50 16.38 -24.32 -15.37
CA LYS A 50 16.68 -24.38 -16.81
C LYS A 50 17.91 -25.20 -17.15
N GLY A 51 18.70 -25.62 -16.16
CA GLY A 51 20.01 -26.24 -16.38
C GLY A 51 21.06 -25.24 -16.89
N GLU A 52 20.86 -23.95 -16.64
CA GLU A 52 21.80 -22.88 -17.00
C GLU A 52 22.83 -22.68 -15.88
N PRO A 53 24.01 -22.11 -16.18
CA PRO A 53 24.99 -21.73 -15.18
C PRO A 53 24.40 -20.77 -14.13
N THR A 54 24.77 -20.96 -12.87
CA THR A 54 24.33 -20.07 -11.79
C THR A 54 24.84 -18.63 -12.03
N PRO A 55 23.94 -17.64 -12.10
CA PRO A 55 24.35 -16.25 -12.29
C PRO A 55 25.11 -15.75 -11.06
N ARG A 56 25.91 -14.69 -11.22
CA ARG A 56 26.51 -14.01 -10.06
C ARG A 56 25.44 -13.28 -9.23
N HIS A 57 25.67 -13.22 -7.93
CA HIS A 57 24.82 -12.42 -7.04
C HIS A 57 24.95 -10.93 -7.36
N HIS A 58 23.81 -10.26 -7.41
CA HIS A 58 23.77 -8.82 -7.68
C HIS A 58 24.10 -8.01 -6.43
N TYR A 59 23.66 -8.48 -5.26
CA TYR A 59 23.84 -7.81 -3.99
C TYR A 59 25.05 -8.38 -3.26
N ASN A 60 25.81 -7.51 -2.59
CA ASN A 60 26.90 -7.90 -1.72
C ASN A 60 26.92 -6.97 -0.50
N LEU A 61 25.90 -7.11 0.35
CA LEU A 61 25.73 -6.27 1.53
C LEU A 61 26.72 -6.68 2.62
N PRO A 62 27.36 -5.73 3.32
CA PRO A 62 28.22 -6.05 4.46
C PRO A 62 27.43 -6.79 5.56
N GLN A 63 28.08 -7.73 6.23
CA GLN A 63 27.41 -8.60 7.20
C GLN A 63 26.71 -7.85 8.34
N HIS A 64 27.26 -6.70 8.77
CA HIS A 64 26.61 -5.88 9.79
C HIS A 64 25.30 -5.25 9.30
N VAL A 65 25.18 -4.94 8.00
CA VAL A 65 23.94 -4.45 7.38
C VAL A 65 22.92 -5.57 7.30
N CYS A 66 23.33 -6.77 6.88
CA CYS A 66 22.45 -7.95 6.87
C CYS A 66 21.84 -8.20 8.27
N LYS A 67 22.70 -8.20 9.31
CA LYS A 67 22.28 -8.35 10.71
C LYS A 67 21.33 -7.24 11.16
N ALA A 68 21.55 -5.99 10.75
CA ALA A 68 20.67 -4.88 11.09
C ALA A 68 19.31 -4.94 10.37
N LEU A 69 19.25 -5.55 9.18
CA LEU A 69 18.02 -5.72 8.40
C LEU A 69 17.12 -6.85 8.92
N LEU A 70 17.71 -7.94 9.43
CA LEU A 70 16.95 -9.10 9.92
C LEU A 70 15.78 -8.74 10.85
N PRO A 71 15.96 -7.98 11.95
CA PRO A 71 14.85 -7.66 12.85
C PRO A 71 13.77 -6.81 12.18
N VAL A 72 14.10 -6.05 11.13
CA VAL A 72 13.09 -5.32 10.34
C VAL A 72 12.24 -6.31 9.55
N TYR A 73 12.87 -7.27 8.88
CA TYR A 73 12.17 -8.30 8.12
C TYR A 73 11.33 -9.23 8.99
N GLU A 74 11.83 -9.63 10.16
CA GLU A 74 11.08 -10.46 11.12
C GLU A 74 9.79 -9.77 11.59
N ARG A 75 9.85 -8.47 11.90
CA ARG A 75 8.65 -7.69 12.22
C ARG A 75 7.70 -7.55 11.02
N LEU A 76 8.25 -7.39 9.81
CA LEU A 76 7.44 -7.29 8.59
C LEU A 76 6.80 -8.63 8.19
N SER A 77 7.41 -9.75 8.57
CA SER A 77 6.88 -11.10 8.34
C SER A 77 6.01 -11.61 9.49
N GLU A 78 5.85 -10.85 10.58
CA GLU A 78 5.05 -11.26 11.74
C GLU A 78 3.62 -11.65 11.32
N LYS A 79 3.18 -12.84 11.72
CA LYS A 79 1.89 -13.39 11.29
C LYS A 79 0.71 -12.50 11.68
N GLY A 80 0.70 -11.94 12.89
CA GLY A 80 -0.34 -11.01 13.33
C GLY A 80 -0.42 -9.73 12.49
N LEU A 81 0.71 -9.25 11.97
CA LEU A 81 0.73 -8.15 11.01
C LEU A 81 0.16 -8.61 9.64
N LEU A 82 0.57 -9.78 9.17
CA LEU A 82 0.18 -10.32 7.86
C LEU A 82 -1.29 -10.77 7.81
N GLU A 83 -1.89 -11.20 8.92
CA GLU A 83 -3.31 -11.49 9.05
C GLU A 83 -4.17 -10.28 8.63
N ARG A 84 -3.73 -9.07 8.99
CA ARG A 84 -4.39 -7.81 8.59
C ARG A 84 -4.28 -7.56 7.09
N CYS A 85 -3.29 -8.15 6.43
CA CYS A 85 -3.03 -8.06 5.00
C CYS A 85 -3.72 -9.15 4.17
N GLN A 86 -4.33 -10.17 4.80
CA GLN A 86 -4.97 -11.31 4.09
C GLN A 86 -6.00 -10.87 3.04
N ARG A 87 -6.65 -9.73 3.24
CA ARG A 87 -7.66 -9.20 2.30
C ARG A 87 -7.05 -8.58 1.04
N GLY A 88 -5.73 -8.40 0.98
CA GLY A 88 -5.02 -7.81 -0.16
C GLY A 88 -5.42 -6.36 -0.45
N LYS A 89 -6.01 -5.66 0.52
CA LYS A 89 -6.44 -4.26 0.38
C LYS A 89 -5.25 -3.32 0.54
N THR A 90 -5.32 -2.16 -0.09
CA THR A 90 -4.32 -1.09 0.08
C THR A 90 -4.72 -0.16 1.21
N GLN A 91 -3.76 0.62 1.72
CA GLN A 91 -4.01 1.65 2.74
C GLN A 91 -4.66 2.93 2.17
N ASN A 92 -4.91 3.00 0.86
CA ASN A 92 -5.42 4.20 0.17
C ASN A 92 -6.72 4.76 0.78
N SER A 93 -7.62 3.91 1.27
CA SER A 93 -8.83 4.37 1.98
C SER A 93 -8.51 5.07 3.30
N ASN A 94 -7.53 4.58 4.05
CA ASN A 94 -7.11 5.19 5.32
C ASN A 94 -6.34 6.49 5.05
N GLU A 95 -5.44 6.48 4.07
CA GLU A 95 -4.68 7.66 3.64
C GLU A 95 -5.60 8.78 3.13
N SER A 96 -6.65 8.42 2.39
CA SER A 96 -7.63 9.42 1.92
C SER A 96 -8.44 10.04 3.06
N LEU A 97 -8.89 9.28 4.06
CA LEU A 97 -9.53 9.86 5.25
C LEU A 97 -8.55 10.77 6.03
N HIS A 98 -7.32 10.33 6.25
CA HIS A 98 -6.29 11.14 6.92
C HIS A 98 -6.08 12.48 6.24
N SER A 99 -6.08 12.53 4.90
CA SER A 99 -5.96 13.80 4.17
C SER A 99 -7.11 14.78 4.46
N VAL A 100 -8.32 14.29 4.72
CA VAL A 100 -9.46 15.13 5.11
C VAL A 100 -9.29 15.64 6.54
N ILE A 101 -8.86 14.76 7.47
CA ILE A 101 -8.59 15.15 8.86
C ILE A 101 -7.53 16.25 8.90
N TRP A 102 -6.38 16.05 8.24
CA TRP A 102 -5.29 17.03 8.26
C TRP A 102 -5.59 18.33 7.49
N ALA A 103 -6.58 18.32 6.61
CA ALA A 103 -7.08 19.55 5.99
C ALA A 103 -7.92 20.40 6.97
N LEU A 104 -8.53 19.78 8.00
CA LEU A 104 -9.26 20.47 9.06
C LEU A 104 -8.35 20.84 10.23
N THR A 105 -7.48 19.92 10.64
CA THR A 105 -6.49 20.10 11.73
C THR A 105 -5.08 19.83 11.23
N PRO A 106 -4.39 20.83 10.67
CA PRO A 106 -3.04 20.65 10.15
C PRO A 106 -2.06 20.19 11.22
N LYS A 107 -1.24 19.18 10.91
CA LYS A 107 -0.24 18.61 11.84
C LYS A 107 0.78 19.62 12.37
N GLN A 108 0.98 20.72 11.64
CA GLN A 108 1.97 21.75 11.97
C GLN A 108 1.45 22.81 12.94
N ARG A 109 0.20 22.66 13.42
CA ARG A 109 -0.41 23.59 14.36
C ARG A 109 -0.85 22.85 15.61
N HIS A 110 -0.60 23.46 16.76
CA HIS A 110 -1.17 22.97 18.02
C HIS A 110 -2.68 23.16 18.00
N ALA A 111 -3.41 22.17 18.51
CA ALA A 111 -4.85 22.18 18.68
C ALA A 111 -5.19 21.48 20.00
N SER A 112 -6.28 21.89 20.65
CA SER A 112 -6.79 21.18 21.82
C SER A 112 -7.33 19.81 21.44
N LEU A 113 -7.42 18.88 22.41
CA LEU A 113 -8.02 17.56 22.19
C LEU A 113 -9.43 17.70 21.59
N PHE A 114 -10.26 18.56 22.17
CA PHE A 114 -11.62 18.84 21.68
C PHE A 114 -11.65 19.29 20.21
N ALA A 115 -10.74 20.18 19.80
CA ALA A 115 -10.69 20.63 18.41
C ALA A 115 -10.28 19.50 17.45
N VAL A 116 -9.37 18.61 17.88
CA VAL A 116 -8.98 17.43 17.11
C VAL A 116 -10.14 16.45 16.99
N GLU A 117 -10.85 16.17 18.07
CA GLU A 117 -12.02 15.28 18.08
C GLU A 117 -13.13 15.79 17.17
N ALA A 118 -13.46 17.09 17.25
CA ALA A 118 -14.44 17.73 16.39
C ALA A 118 -14.04 17.64 14.91
N ALA A 119 -12.78 17.93 14.59
CA ALA A 119 -12.27 17.83 13.23
C ALA A 119 -12.28 16.39 12.69
N VAL A 120 -11.98 15.40 13.53
CA VAL A 120 -12.07 13.99 13.15
C VAL A 120 -13.52 13.59 12.87
N ALA A 121 -14.46 13.96 13.74
CA ALA A 121 -15.88 13.70 13.53
C ALA A 121 -16.39 14.34 12.22
N GLU A 122 -16.05 15.62 11.99
CA GLU A 122 -16.42 16.32 10.77
C GLU A 122 -15.76 15.70 9.52
N ALA A 123 -14.49 15.29 9.60
CA ALA A 123 -13.79 14.63 8.50
C ALA A 123 -14.44 13.30 8.12
N VAL A 124 -14.82 12.48 9.11
CA VAL A 124 -15.52 11.21 8.90
C VAL A 124 -16.86 11.45 8.20
N MET A 125 -17.64 12.45 8.65
CA MET A 125 -18.89 12.82 8.00
C MET A 125 -18.65 13.29 6.55
N LYS A 126 -17.69 14.19 6.32
CA LYS A 126 -17.36 14.71 4.97
C LYS A 126 -16.88 13.61 4.03
N PHE A 127 -16.11 12.66 4.54
CA PHE A 127 -15.60 11.54 3.76
C PHE A 127 -16.72 10.60 3.31
N ASN A 128 -17.65 10.27 4.21
CA ASN A 128 -18.72 9.31 3.94
C ASN A 128 -19.93 9.93 3.22
N CYS A 129 -20.36 11.11 3.65
CA CYS A 129 -21.62 11.72 3.23
C CYS A 129 -21.45 12.94 2.31
N GLY A 130 -20.23 13.50 2.24
CA GLY A 130 -19.91 14.70 1.47
C GLY A 130 -20.07 16.01 2.24
N ASN A 131 -19.44 17.07 1.72
CA ASN A 131 -19.38 18.40 2.32
C ASN A 131 -20.77 19.03 2.44
N LEU A 132 -21.64 18.87 1.45
CA LEU A 132 -22.99 19.45 1.50
C LEU A 132 -23.77 18.88 2.67
N ARG A 133 -23.97 17.56 2.70
CA ARG A 133 -24.75 16.89 3.75
C ARG A 133 -24.17 17.11 5.14
N THR A 134 -22.85 17.04 5.29
CA THR A 134 -22.20 17.26 6.59
C THR A 134 -22.42 18.68 7.08
N SER A 135 -22.14 19.67 6.25
CA SER A 135 -22.21 21.06 6.68
C SER A 135 -23.65 21.52 6.88
N THR A 136 -24.60 21.05 6.07
CA THR A 136 -26.03 21.34 6.30
C THR A 136 -26.52 20.73 7.60
N GLY A 137 -26.12 19.50 7.92
CA GLY A 137 -26.50 18.85 9.18
C GLY A 137 -25.91 19.56 10.41
N ILE A 138 -24.65 19.98 10.34
CA ILE A 138 -24.01 20.76 11.43
C ILE A 138 -24.71 22.12 11.60
N LEU A 139 -25.01 22.82 10.50
CA LEU A 139 -25.67 24.12 10.57
C LEU A 139 -27.08 23.99 11.16
N ASP A 140 -27.84 22.97 10.77
CA ASP A 140 -29.18 22.69 11.28
C ASP A 140 -29.17 22.47 12.80
N GLU A 141 -28.24 21.64 13.30
CA GLU A 141 -28.05 21.40 14.74
C GLU A 141 -27.69 22.69 15.52
N LEU A 142 -26.98 23.61 14.87
CA LEU A 142 -26.64 24.92 15.42
C LEU A 142 -27.75 25.97 15.25
N ASN A 143 -28.92 25.58 14.72
CA ASN A 143 -30.04 26.47 14.38
C ASN A 143 -29.64 27.57 13.39
N LEU A 144 -28.75 27.23 12.44
CA LEU A 144 -28.26 28.12 11.40
C LEU A 144 -28.72 27.65 10.01
N ASN A 145 -29.08 28.61 9.16
CA ASN A 145 -29.46 28.32 7.78
C ASN A 145 -28.26 28.40 6.84
N ALA A 146 -28.11 27.39 5.98
CA ALA A 146 -27.14 27.44 4.91
C ALA A 146 -27.57 28.45 3.84
N THR A 147 -26.73 29.45 3.55
CA THR A 147 -26.99 30.41 2.48
C THR A 147 -26.79 29.79 1.09
N LEU A 148 -27.44 30.34 0.06
CA LEU A 148 -27.27 29.87 -1.32
C LEU A 148 -25.79 29.83 -1.79
N PRO A 149 -24.95 30.84 -1.52
CA PRO A 149 -23.52 30.76 -1.84
C PRO A 149 -22.80 29.61 -1.12
N SER A 150 -23.10 29.38 0.16
CA SER A 150 -22.54 28.25 0.91
C SER A 150 -22.94 26.92 0.28
N ILE A 151 -24.23 26.74 -0.04
CA ILE A 151 -24.74 25.53 -0.70
C ILE A 151 -24.02 25.29 -2.03
N ARG A 152 -23.90 26.32 -2.87
CA ARG A 152 -23.17 26.22 -4.15
C ARG A 152 -21.72 25.78 -3.94
N ARG A 153 -21.01 26.38 -2.98
CA ARG A 153 -19.61 26.04 -2.68
C ARG A 153 -19.46 24.60 -2.16
N MET A 154 -20.37 24.15 -1.29
CA MET A 154 -20.32 22.79 -0.73
C MET A 154 -20.60 21.74 -1.81
N THR A 155 -21.60 21.97 -2.66
CA THR A 155 -21.89 21.12 -3.82
C THR A 155 -20.71 21.06 -4.79
N GLU A 156 -20.06 22.18 -5.06
CA GLU A 156 -18.87 22.23 -5.91
C GLU A 156 -17.70 21.40 -5.34
N ARG A 157 -17.46 21.49 -4.01
CA ARG A 157 -16.45 20.64 -3.35
C ARG A 157 -16.77 19.15 -3.50
N ASP A 158 -18.04 18.77 -3.41
CA ASP A 158 -18.45 17.38 -3.59
C ASP A 158 -18.24 16.90 -5.03
N ARG A 159 -18.57 17.73 -6.04
CA ARG A 159 -18.30 17.42 -7.44
C ARG A 159 -16.81 17.21 -7.70
N ARG A 160 -15.95 18.11 -7.20
CA ARG A 160 -14.49 17.98 -7.32
C ARG A 160 -13.96 16.71 -6.68
N ARG A 161 -14.42 16.38 -5.46
CA ARG A 161 -14.04 15.14 -4.77
C ARG A 161 -14.36 13.90 -5.63
N VAL A 162 -15.56 13.84 -6.19
CA VAL A 162 -15.99 12.71 -7.04
C VAL A 162 -15.16 12.64 -8.33
N ALA A 163 -14.92 13.78 -8.99
CA ALA A 163 -14.09 13.85 -10.19
C ALA A 163 -12.65 13.39 -9.93
N ASP A 164 -12.01 13.87 -8.86
CA ASP A 164 -10.66 13.46 -8.47
C ASP A 164 -10.60 11.97 -8.12
N SER A 165 -11.61 11.45 -7.42
CA SER A 165 -11.71 10.02 -7.09
C SER A 165 -11.80 9.16 -8.36
N ASN A 166 -12.66 9.54 -9.30
CA ASN A 166 -12.79 8.84 -10.58
C ASN A 166 -11.49 8.89 -11.39
N ARG A 167 -10.80 10.04 -11.42
CA ARG A 167 -9.49 10.18 -12.09
C ARG A 167 -8.44 9.25 -11.47
N LYS A 168 -8.33 9.23 -10.14
CA LYS A 168 -7.39 8.35 -9.42
C LYS A 168 -7.71 6.88 -9.64
N ARG A 169 -9.00 6.49 -9.62
CA ARG A 169 -9.43 5.12 -9.91
C ARG A 169 -9.03 4.71 -11.33
N ALA A 170 -9.34 5.53 -12.34
CA ALA A 170 -8.97 5.24 -13.72
C ALA A 170 -7.45 5.12 -13.92
N SER A 171 -6.66 5.96 -13.24
CA SER A 171 -5.20 5.85 -13.23
C SER A 171 -4.73 4.54 -12.61
N SER A 172 -5.25 4.17 -11.43
CA SER A 172 -4.93 2.90 -10.77
C SER A 172 -5.33 1.69 -11.61
N GLU A 173 -6.47 1.73 -12.30
CA GLU A 173 -6.92 0.67 -13.20
C GLU A 173 -5.99 0.51 -14.40
N LYS A 174 -5.54 1.62 -15.00
CA LYS A 174 -4.54 1.60 -16.08
C LYS A 174 -3.22 0.97 -15.61
N VAL A 175 -2.74 1.34 -14.42
CA VAL A 175 -1.54 0.73 -13.82
C VAL A 175 -1.75 -0.77 -13.60
N GLN A 176 -2.88 -1.18 -13.03
CA GLN A 176 -3.20 -2.60 -12.85
C GLN A 176 -3.30 -3.36 -14.17
N GLN A 177 -3.87 -2.76 -15.21
CA GLN A 177 -3.92 -3.36 -16.55
C GLN A 177 -2.52 -3.50 -17.16
N ALA A 178 -1.65 -2.50 -17.00
CA ALA A 178 -0.26 -2.58 -17.43
C ALA A 178 0.50 -3.70 -16.68
N LEU A 179 0.30 -3.81 -15.36
CA LEU A 179 0.86 -4.89 -14.55
C LEU A 179 0.33 -6.26 -14.99
N LYS A 180 -0.99 -6.40 -15.21
CA LYS A 180 -1.60 -7.65 -15.70
C LYS A 180 -1.11 -8.01 -17.10
N LYS A 181 -0.90 -7.04 -17.99
CA LYS A 181 -0.27 -7.28 -19.31
C LYS A 181 1.15 -7.76 -19.14
N ARG A 182 1.97 -7.13 -18.28
CA ARG A 182 3.30 -7.64 -17.92
C ARG A 182 3.23 -9.09 -17.40
N HIS A 183 2.30 -9.42 -16.52
CA HIS A 183 2.07 -10.80 -16.04
C HIS A 183 1.52 -11.76 -17.11
N ARG A 184 0.82 -11.29 -18.15
CA ARG A 184 0.32 -12.14 -19.26
C ARG A 184 1.40 -12.36 -20.33
N SER A 185 2.18 -11.33 -20.65
CA SER A 185 3.40 -11.45 -21.46
C SER A 185 4.45 -12.30 -20.73
N ALA A 186 4.47 -12.22 -19.40
CA ALA A 186 5.19 -13.09 -18.49
C ALA A 186 4.27 -14.19 -17.92
N LYS A 187 3.59 -14.95 -18.80
CA LYS A 187 2.99 -16.26 -18.43
C LYS A 187 4.00 -17.19 -17.72
N HIS A 188 5.27 -16.83 -17.81
CA HIS A 188 6.43 -17.39 -17.15
C HIS A 188 7.20 -16.26 -16.41
N GLN A 189 6.64 -15.53 -15.44
CA GLN A 189 7.44 -14.91 -14.38
C GLN A 189 6.58 -14.51 -13.18
N SER A 190 6.80 -15.20 -12.05
CA SER A 190 6.15 -14.88 -10.78
C SER A 190 6.97 -13.83 -10.01
N ASP A 191 6.33 -12.70 -9.71
CA ASP A 191 6.50 -11.81 -8.55
C ASP A 191 7.88 -11.40 -7.99
N TYR A 192 8.50 -10.36 -8.57
CA TYR A 192 9.12 -9.23 -7.84
C TYR A 192 9.54 -8.12 -8.82
N VAL A 193 9.11 -6.86 -8.61
CA VAL A 193 9.62 -5.68 -9.35
C VAL A 193 10.22 -4.70 -8.34
N PRO A 194 11.55 -4.56 -8.28
CA PRO A 194 12.19 -3.56 -7.42
C PRO A 194 11.75 -2.15 -7.86
N GLY A 195 11.29 -1.33 -6.90
CA GLY A 195 10.96 0.08 -7.14
C GLY A 195 9.59 0.37 -7.78
N GLY A 196 8.71 -0.62 -7.90
CA GLY A 196 7.33 -0.43 -8.39
C GLY A 196 6.36 -0.01 -7.29
N TYR A 197 6.48 1.22 -6.80
CA TYR A 197 5.39 1.91 -6.09
C TYR A 197 4.50 2.66 -7.08
#